data_AF-A0A932TWY8-F1
#
_entry.id   AF-A0A932TWY8-F1
#
_cell.length_a   1.000
_cell.length_b   1.000
_cell.length_c   1.000
_cell.angle_alpha   90.00
_cell.angle_beta   90.00
_cell.angle_gamma   90.00
#
_symmetry.space_group_name_H-M   'P 1'
#
loop_
_entity.id
_entity.type
_entity.pdbx_description
1 polymer ?
#
loop_
_entity_poly.entity_id
_entity_poly.type
_entity_poly.pdbx_seq_one_letter_code
_entity_poly.pdbx_strand_id
1 'polypeptide(L)' 'DDPAFGRIRPFGPAWRLSDGPRGIQRPAPRLGEHNEYVLGELVGLPAAELRRLQGEGVVF' A
#
# COMPACT_ATOMS: atom_id res chain seq x y z
N ASP A 1 -12.85 6.29 2.32
CA ASP A 1 -12.43 7.63 2.74
C ASP A 1 -10.92 7.64 2.64
N ASP A 2 -10.36 8.53 1.84
CA ASP A 2 -8.91 8.62 1.68
C ASP A 2 -8.34 9.51 2.81
N PRO A 3 -7.33 9.06 3.58
CA PRO A 3 -6.80 9.87 4.67
C PRO A 3 -6.20 11.23 4.26
N ALA A 4 -5.80 11.41 3.00
CA ALA A 4 -5.26 12.66 2.47
C ALA A 4 -6.30 13.47 1.69
N PHE A 5 -7.19 12.80 0.96
CA PHE A 5 -8.13 13.45 0.03
C PHE A 5 -9.60 13.39 0.47
N GLY A 6 -9.89 12.75 1.61
CA GLY A 6 -11.24 12.51 2.09
C GLY A 6 -12.06 11.65 1.14
N ARG A 7 -13.36 11.94 1.03
CA ARG A 7 -14.27 11.13 0.21
C ARG A 7 -14.11 11.45 -1.28
N ILE A 8 -13.52 10.51 -2.01
CA ILE A 8 -13.37 10.58 -3.47
C ILE A 8 -14.33 9.63 -4.21
N ARG A 9 -14.63 9.94 -5.48
CA ARG A 9 -15.45 9.12 -6.39
C ARG A 9 -14.62 8.62 -7.58
N PRO A 10 -13.86 7.53 -7.41
CA PRO A 10 -13.12 6.91 -8.50
C PRO A 10 -14.04 6.12 -9.44
N PHE A 11 -13.59 5.88 -10.66
CA PHE A 11 -14.20 4.87 -11.52
C PHE A 11 -14.02 3.49 -10.90
N GLY A 12 -15.11 2.74 -10.79
CA GLY A 12 -15.08 1.36 -10.30
C GLY A 12 -14.66 0.36 -11.38
N PRO A 13 -14.51 -0.92 -11.02
CA PRO A 13 -14.24 -1.99 -11.97
C PRO A 13 -15.32 -2.02 -13.08
N ALA A 14 -14.90 -2.16 -14.33
CA ALA A 14 -15.82 -2.20 -15.48
C ALA A 14 -16.69 -3.46 -15.52
N TRP A 15 -16.29 -4.51 -14.81
CA TRP A 15 -16.94 -5.82 -14.83
C TRP A 15 -17.39 -6.23 -13.44
N ARG A 16 -18.50 -6.95 -13.38
CA ARG A 16 -18.98 -7.60 -12.16
C ARG A 16 -18.55 -9.06 -12.20
N LEU A 17 -17.74 -9.46 -11.24
CA LEU A 17 -17.33 -10.85 -11.08
C LEU A 17 -18.38 -11.59 -10.22
N SER A 18 -18.72 -12.81 -10.62
CA SER A 18 -19.66 -13.67 -9.88
C SER A 18 -19.10 -14.09 -8.51
N ASP A 19 -17.78 -14.34 -8.45
CA ASP A 19 -17.06 -14.73 -7.24
C ASP A 19 -15.80 -13.86 -7.04
N GLY A 20 -16.01 -12.55 -6.98
CA GLY A 20 -14.92 -11.58 -6.77
C GLY A 20 -15.37 -10.38 -5.93
N PRO A 21 -14.41 -9.60 -5.40
CA PRO A 21 -14.72 -8.46 -4.55
C PRO A 21 -15.51 -7.41 -5.32
N ARG A 22 -16.57 -6.90 -4.69
CA ARG A 22 -17.41 -5.83 -5.26
C ARG A 22 -16.80 -4.47 -4.97
N GLY A 23 -16.44 -3.75 -6.03
CA GLY A 23 -15.93 -2.38 -5.92
C GLY A 23 -14.55 -2.27 -5.28
N ILE A 24 -14.13 -1.03 -5.01
CA ILE A 24 -12.82 -0.72 -4.45
C ILE A 24 -12.83 -0.96 -2.93
N GLN A 25 -11.90 -1.75 -2.43
CA GLN A 25 -11.89 -2.23 -1.03
C GLN A 25 -11.19 -1.27 -0.05
N ARG A 26 -10.22 -0.49 -0.54
CA ARG A 26 -9.42 0.44 0.28
C ARG A 26 -8.91 1.61 -0.58
N PRO A 27 -8.57 2.76 0.01
CA PRO A 27 -7.92 3.85 -0.72
C PRO A 27 -6.58 3.42 -1.31
N ALA A 28 -6.01 4.28 -2.17
CA ALA A 28 -4.66 4.06 -2.68
C ALA A 28 -3.64 4.14 -1.53
N PRO A 29 -2.60 3.27 -1.53
CA PRO A 29 -1.58 3.32 -0.50
C PRO A 29 -0.74 4.60 -0.62
N ARG A 30 -0.21 5.07 0.51
CA ARG A 30 0.81 6.12 0.54
C ARG A 30 2.16 5.58 0.06
N LEU A 31 3.06 6.50 -0.32
CA LEU A 31 4.44 6.16 -0.62
C LEU A 31 5.07 5.49 0.62
N GLY A 32 5.58 4.27 0.43
CA GLY A 32 6.22 3.49 1.48
C GLY A 32 5.28 2.81 2.49
N GLU A 33 3.95 2.95 2.37
CA GLU A 33 2.98 2.45 3.37
C GLU A 33 3.15 0.97 3.74
N HIS A 34 3.63 0.15 2.80
CA HIS A 34 3.81 -1.28 3.01
C HIS A 34 5.28 -1.73 3.01
N ASN A 35 6.25 -0.81 3.15
CA ASN A 35 7.68 -1.16 3.10
C ASN A 35 8.08 -2.13 4.21
N GLU A 36 7.63 -1.88 5.45
CA GLU A 36 7.92 -2.77 6.59
C GLU A 36 7.34 -4.18 6.40
N TYR A 37 6.09 -4.26 5.94
CA TYR A 37 5.44 -5.55 5.64
C TYR A 37 6.16 -6.31 4.52
N VAL A 38 6.39 -5.66 3.37
CA VAL A 38 6.98 -6.36 2.22
C VAL A 38 8.46 -6.66 2.43
N LEU A 39 9.25 -5.66 2.80
CA LEU A 39 10.70 -5.82 2.93
C LEU A 39 11.06 -6.55 4.23
N GLY A 40 10.39 -6.25 5.34
CA GLY A 40 10.65 -6.86 6.63
C GLY A 40 10.03 -8.25 6.75
N GLU A 41 8.71 -8.36 6.64
CA GLU A 41 8.01 -9.63 6.93
C GLU A 41 8.10 -10.63 5.77
N LEU A 42 7.83 -10.20 4.52
CA LEU A 42 7.78 -11.11 3.39
C LEU A 42 9.17 -11.46 2.83
N VAL A 43 10.04 -10.46 2.70
CA VAL A 43 11.41 -10.65 2.18
C VAL A 43 12.39 -11.04 3.29
N GLY A 44 12.12 -10.67 4.55
CA GLY A 44 13.00 -11.00 5.68
C GLY A 44 14.15 -10.03 5.90
N LEU A 45 14.06 -8.78 5.40
CA LEU A 45 15.10 -7.78 5.59
C LEU A 45 15.18 -7.38 7.08
N PRO A 46 16.38 -7.40 7.69
CA PRO A 46 16.52 -6.98 9.09
C PRO A 46 16.07 -5.53 9.31
N ALA A 47 15.42 -5.26 10.43
CA ALA A 47 14.94 -3.91 10.77
C ALA A 47 16.06 -2.85 10.78
N ALA A 48 17.29 -3.23 11.15
CA ALA A 48 18.44 -2.34 11.11
C ALA A 48 18.79 -1.90 9.68
N GLU A 49 18.68 -2.82 8.73
CA GLU A 49 18.95 -2.56 7.32
C GLU A 49 17.83 -1.74 6.68
N LEU A 50 16.57 -2.04 7.01
CA LEU A 50 15.43 -1.22 6.57
C LEU A 50 15.57 0.24 7.02
N ARG A 51 15.98 0.47 8.28
CA ARG A 51 16.25 1.82 8.81
C ARG A 51 17.43 2.50 8.11
N ARG A 52 18.49 1.75 7.77
CA ARG A 52 19.63 2.28 7.01
C ARG A 52 19.16 2.78 5.65
N LEU A 53 18.40 1.96 4.92
CA LEU A 53 17.85 2.31 3.61
C LEU A 53 16.88 3.49 3.68
N GLN A 54 16.08 3.59 4.75
CA GLN A 54 15.23 4.77 5.00
C GLN A 54 16.07 6.04 5.23
N GLY A 55 17.13 5.94 6.04
CA GLY A 55 18.05 7.05 6.28
C GLY A 55 18.80 7.52 5.02
N GLU A 56 19.03 6.61 4.08
CA GLU A 56 19.62 6.90 2.76
C GLU A 56 18.60 7.38 1.72
N GLY A 57 17.30 7.38 2.04
CA GLY A 57 16.23 7.76 1.12
C GLY A 57 15.98 6.78 -0.03
N VAL A 58 16.49 5.53 0.09
CA VAL A 58 16.27 4.45 -0.88
C VAL A 58 14.85 3.90 -0.76
N VAL A 59 14.34 3.86 0.48
CA VAL A 59 12.96 3.48 0.80
C VAL A 59 12.35 4.53 1.75
N PHE A 60 11.03 4.56 1.85
CA PHE A 60 10.27 5.62 2.53
C PHE A 60 9.53 5.12 3.76
#